data_AF-A0A536TLR8-F1
#
_entry.id   AF-A0A536TLR8-F1
#
_cell.length_a   1.000
_cell.length_b   1.000
_cell.length_c   1.000
_cell.angle_alpha   90.00
_cell.angle_beta   90.00
_cell.angle_gamma   90.00
#
_symmetry.space_group_name_H-M   'P 1'
#
loop_
_entity.id
_entity.type
_entity.pdbx_description
1 polymer ?
#
loop_
_entity_poly.entity_id
_entity_poly.type
_entity_poly.pdbx_seq_one_letter_code
_entity_poly.pdbx_strand_id
1 'polypeptide(L)'
;MEHDRSRRDLREHGGQSRVAVTGTAVVNPRRRSDMKRIGLLVMTLAAVGCSYMPWSGSGWTKLVDGTSGLENFNPIGDANWRAENGAIVADSGKGGYLVSKNSYKDFQIKAEFWADHTTNSGIFLRCSDHAKVGAVTCYEVNIYDQRPEPEYGT
;
A
#
# COMPACT_ATOMS: atom_id res chain seq x y z
N MET A 1 28.16 -4.21 -3.40
CA MET A 1 28.07 -4.73 -4.78
C MET A 1 26.71 -5.37 -5.06
N GLU A 2 26.04 -5.96 -4.08
CA GLU A 2 24.73 -6.63 -4.23
C GLU A 2 23.54 -5.66 -4.39
N HIS A 3 23.52 -4.58 -3.60
CA HIS A 3 22.53 -3.49 -3.68
C HIS A 3 22.41 -2.84 -5.07
N ASP A 4 23.48 -2.90 -5.86
CA ASP A 4 23.55 -2.36 -7.22
C ASP A 4 23.06 -3.38 -8.28
N ARG A 5 23.00 -4.67 -7.93
CA ARG A 5 22.45 -5.74 -8.78
C ARG A 5 20.92 -5.68 -8.80
N SER A 6 20.26 -5.58 -7.64
CA SER A 6 18.79 -5.49 -7.59
C SER A 6 18.26 -4.24 -8.27
N ARG A 7 18.99 -3.12 -8.16
CA ARG A 7 18.70 -1.86 -8.87
C ARG A 7 18.96 -1.95 -10.37
N ARG A 8 19.91 -2.78 -10.81
CA ARG A 8 20.15 -3.07 -12.23
C ARG A 8 19.06 -3.96 -12.83
N ASP A 9 18.60 -4.99 -12.12
CA ASP A 9 17.56 -5.90 -12.62
C ASP A 9 16.21 -5.18 -12.86
N LEU A 10 15.83 -4.22 -11.99
CA LEU A 10 14.69 -3.32 -12.22
C LEU A 10 14.80 -2.52 -13.53
N ARG A 11 16.02 -2.11 -13.89
CA ARG A 11 16.30 -1.32 -15.10
C ARG A 11 16.41 -2.20 -16.35
N GLU A 12 17.00 -3.39 -16.24
CA GLU A 12 17.26 -4.28 -17.38
C GLU A 12 16.02 -5.09 -17.79
N HIS A 13 15.15 -5.45 -16.86
CA HIS A 13 13.94 -6.24 -17.17
C HIS A 13 12.69 -5.40 -17.50
N GLY A 14 12.77 -4.07 -17.48
CA GLY A 14 11.68 -3.17 -17.88
C GLY A 14 10.38 -3.33 -17.07
N GLY A 15 10.42 -4.07 -15.96
CA GLY A 15 9.28 -4.34 -15.09
C GLY A 15 9.04 -3.19 -14.14
N GLN A 16 7.89 -2.52 -14.26
CA GLN A 16 7.44 -1.55 -13.26
C GLN A 16 6.87 -2.29 -12.06
N SER A 17 7.29 -1.93 -10.84
CA SER A 17 6.72 -2.52 -9.62
C SER A 17 5.23 -2.23 -9.56
N ARG A 18 4.44 -3.26 -9.25
CA ARG A 18 2.98 -3.15 -9.21
C ARG A 18 2.42 -3.77 -7.96
N VAL A 19 1.50 -3.04 -7.33
CA VAL A 19 0.64 -3.56 -6.28
C VAL A 19 -0.79 -3.28 -6.71
N ALA A 20 -1.60 -4.32 -6.76
CA ALA A 20 -3.00 -4.22 -7.12
C ALA A 20 -3.85 -5.10 -6.19
N VAL A 21 -5.07 -4.66 -5.93
CA VAL A 21 -6.03 -5.36 -5.07
C VAL A 21 -7.39 -5.46 -5.75
N THR A 22 -8.09 -6.57 -5.57
CA THR A 22 -9.49 -6.72 -5.99
C THR A 22 -10.45 -6.35 -4.85
N GLY A 23 -11.74 -6.30 -5.17
CA GLY A 23 -12.79 -6.07 -4.18
C GLY A 23 -13.10 -4.60 -3.99
N THR A 24 -14.27 -4.35 -3.41
CA THR A 24 -14.78 -2.99 -3.22
C THR A 24 -14.09 -2.35 -2.02
N ALA A 25 -13.49 -1.17 -2.24
CA ALA A 25 -13.00 -0.34 -1.16
C ALA A 25 -14.15 0.00 -0.21
N VAL A 26 -14.03 -0.41 1.04
CA VAL A 26 -14.88 0.07 2.13
C VAL A 26 -14.21 1.34 2.64
N VAL A 27 -14.75 2.48 2.21
CA VAL A 27 -14.30 3.77 2.73
C VAL A 27 -14.64 3.78 4.22
N ASN A 28 -13.61 3.87 5.06
CA ASN A 28 -13.84 4.03 6.49
C ASN A 28 -14.29 5.48 6.72
N PRO A 29 -15.55 5.76 7.11
CA PRO A 29 -15.93 7.12 7.43
C PRO A 29 -15.14 7.51 8.68
N ARG A 30 -14.18 8.45 8.53
CA ARG A 30 -13.46 8.97 9.69
C ARG A 30 -14.49 9.39 10.73
N ARG A 31 -14.32 8.96 11.99
CA ARG A 31 -14.99 9.59 13.13
C ARG A 31 -14.60 11.07 13.09
N ARG A 32 -15.51 11.90 12.58
CA ARG A 32 -15.39 13.36 12.60
C ARG A 32 -15.49 13.75 14.07
N SER A 33 -14.39 14.18 14.67
CA SER A 33 -14.41 14.84 15.97
C SER A 33 -15.37 16.03 15.91
N ASP A 34 -16.22 16.15 16.92
CA ASP A 34 -17.31 17.11 17.04
C ASP A 34 -16.93 18.53 16.61
N MET A 35 -17.28 18.90 15.37
CA MET A 35 -17.32 20.30 14.95
C MET A 35 -18.75 20.79 15.18
N LYS A 36 -18.90 21.61 16.23
CA LYS A 36 -20.16 22.25 16.62
C LYS A 36 -20.83 22.93 15.41
N ARG A 37 -22.15 22.74 15.35
CA ARG A 37 -23.08 23.21 14.34
C ARG A 37 -22.95 24.72 14.11
N ILE A 38 -22.63 25.13 12.89
CA ILE A 38 -23.08 26.40 12.31
C ILE A 38 -23.67 26.04 10.96
N GLY A 39 -25.00 26.16 10.86
CA GLY A 39 -25.73 25.91 9.63
C GLY A 39 -25.67 27.10 8.68
N LEU A 40 -25.53 26.81 7.39
CA LEU A 40 -26.24 27.54 6.35
C LEU A 40 -26.41 26.62 5.13
N LEU A 41 -27.59 26.73 4.55
CA LEU A 41 -28.23 25.87 3.57
C LEU A 41 -27.84 26.29 2.15
N VAL A 42 -27.32 25.37 1.33
CA VAL A 42 -27.36 25.49 -0.14
C VAL A 42 -27.76 24.13 -0.71
N MET A 43 -29.06 24.01 -0.98
CA MET A 43 -29.64 23.05 -1.91
C MET A 43 -29.30 23.49 -3.33
N THR A 44 -28.52 22.70 -4.07
CA THR A 44 -28.62 22.46 -5.54
C THR A 44 -27.34 21.76 -6.04
N LEU A 45 -27.46 20.47 -6.39
CA LEU A 45 -27.09 19.88 -7.71
C LEU A 45 -27.03 18.34 -7.59
N ALA A 46 -28.19 17.68 -7.61
CA ALA A 46 -28.31 16.23 -7.48
C ALA A 46 -28.29 15.49 -8.85
N ALA A 47 -27.43 15.88 -9.80
CA ALA A 47 -27.48 15.30 -11.16
C ALA A 47 -26.13 15.12 -11.91
N VAL A 48 -24.96 15.17 -11.26
CA VAL A 48 -23.66 14.95 -11.96
C VAL A 48 -22.76 13.91 -11.25
N GLY A 49 -23.33 13.08 -10.38
CA GLY A 49 -22.54 12.14 -9.56
C GLY A 49 -22.25 10.76 -10.19
N CYS A 50 -22.92 10.37 -11.28
CA CYS A 50 -22.86 8.99 -11.77
C CYS A 50 -21.78 8.70 -12.82
N SER A 51 -20.98 9.69 -13.23
CA SER A 51 -20.01 9.54 -14.35
C SER A 51 -18.55 9.32 -13.92
N TYR A 52 -18.27 9.16 -12.63
CA TYR A 52 -16.92 8.82 -12.13
C TYR A 52 -16.84 7.41 -11.53
N MET A 53 -17.48 6.42 -12.17
CA MET A 53 -16.98 5.05 -12.06
C MET A 53 -15.90 4.88 -13.14
N PRO A 54 -14.60 4.98 -12.82
CA PRO A 54 -13.60 4.38 -13.68
C PRO A 54 -13.88 2.88 -13.67
N TRP A 55 -14.57 2.41 -14.72
CA TRP A 55 -14.66 1.01 -15.04
C TRP A 55 -13.27 0.59 -15.50
N SER A 56 -12.36 0.31 -14.56
CA SER A 56 -11.12 -0.39 -14.87
C SER A 56 -11.52 -1.84 -15.20
N GLY A 57 -11.42 -2.19 -16.48
CA GLY A 57 -11.93 -3.43 -17.09
C GLY A 57 -11.29 -4.74 -16.60
N SER A 58 -10.73 -4.81 -15.40
CA SER A 58 -10.16 -6.03 -14.82
C SER A 58 -10.60 -6.33 -13.39
N GLY A 59 -11.38 -5.45 -12.73
CA GLY A 59 -11.74 -5.60 -11.32
C GLY A 59 -10.58 -5.40 -10.34
N TRP A 60 -9.40 -5.01 -10.85
CA TRP A 60 -8.22 -4.67 -10.06
C TRP A 60 -8.13 -3.15 -9.87
N THR A 61 -7.91 -2.75 -8.62
CA THR A 61 -7.52 -1.40 -8.23
C THR A 61 -6.00 -1.39 -8.06
N LYS A 62 -5.29 -0.59 -8.86
CA LYS A 62 -3.85 -0.38 -8.70
C LYS A 62 -3.61 0.52 -7.48
N LEU A 63 -2.82 0.03 -6.52
CA LEU A 63 -2.33 0.80 -5.39
C LEU A 63 -0.95 1.39 -5.69
N VAL A 64 -0.13 0.68 -6.45
CA VAL A 64 1.18 1.11 -6.97
C VAL A 64 1.26 0.74 -8.45
N ASP A 65 1.70 1.68 -9.28
CA ASP A 65 2.00 1.46 -10.70
C ASP A 65 3.32 2.16 -11.06
N GLY A 66 4.41 1.40 -10.99
CA GLY A 66 5.76 1.91 -11.11
C GLY A 66 6.11 2.88 -9.98
N THR A 67 6.35 4.14 -10.36
CA THR A 67 6.66 5.25 -9.44
C THR A 67 5.44 5.97 -8.88
N SER A 68 4.23 5.62 -9.34
CA SER A 68 2.98 6.25 -8.90
C SER A 68 2.28 5.44 -7.82
N GLY A 69 1.56 6.12 -6.92
CA GLY A 69 0.71 5.47 -5.93
C GLY A 69 1.01 5.80 -4.48
N LEU A 70 2.08 6.55 -4.16
CA LEU A 70 2.37 6.98 -2.78
C LEU A 70 1.19 7.74 -2.15
N GLU A 71 0.46 8.49 -2.95
CA GLU A 71 -0.77 9.20 -2.57
C GLU A 71 -1.93 8.28 -2.17
N ASN A 72 -1.88 6.99 -2.47
CA ASN A 72 -2.89 6.01 -2.06
C ASN A 72 -2.72 5.53 -0.62
N PHE A 73 -1.63 5.92 0.04
CA PHE A 73 -1.24 5.44 1.36
C PHE A 73 -1.18 6.56 2.40
N ASN A 74 -1.28 6.16 3.66
CA ASN A 74 -0.90 6.96 4.82
C ASN A 74 0.42 6.36 5.36
N PRO A 75 1.55 7.07 5.26
CA PRO A 75 2.81 6.59 5.81
C PRO A 75 2.78 6.62 7.34
N ILE A 76 3.39 5.61 7.96
CA ILE A 76 3.61 5.52 9.41
C ILE A 76 5.09 5.21 9.65
N GLY A 77 5.70 5.84 10.66
CA GLY A 77 7.11 5.65 11.00
C GLY A 77 8.05 6.53 10.18
N ASP A 78 9.33 6.15 10.17
CA ASP A 78 10.44 7.01 9.74
C ASP A 78 11.14 6.50 8.46
N ALA A 79 10.58 5.48 7.79
CA ALA A 79 11.12 4.98 6.53
C ALA A 79 11.05 6.04 5.42
N ASN A 80 12.11 6.13 4.61
CA ASN A 80 12.29 7.14 3.57
C ASN A 80 11.57 6.81 2.24
N TRP A 81 10.28 6.47 2.30
CA TRP A 81 9.48 6.11 1.12
C TRP A 81 9.57 7.15 0.02
N ARG A 82 9.99 6.73 -1.18
CA ARG A 82 10.11 7.61 -2.36
C ARG A 82 9.86 6.85 -3.65
N ALA A 83 9.51 7.59 -4.68
CA ALA A 83 9.45 7.08 -6.05
C ALA A 83 10.84 7.12 -6.69
N GLU A 84 11.37 5.98 -7.13
CA GLU A 84 12.68 5.90 -7.78
C GLU A 84 12.74 4.69 -8.72
N ASN A 85 13.38 4.85 -9.90
CA ASN A 85 13.69 3.75 -10.82
C ASN A 85 12.52 2.79 -11.16
N GLY A 86 11.32 3.32 -11.36
CA GLY A 86 10.16 2.49 -11.71
C GLY A 86 9.51 1.76 -10.53
N ALA A 87 9.82 2.16 -9.28
CA ALA A 87 9.28 1.57 -8.07
C ALA A 87 9.03 2.62 -6.97
N ILE A 88 8.32 2.18 -5.93
CA ILE A 88 8.32 2.83 -4.62
C ILE A 88 9.36 2.11 -3.76
N VAL A 89 10.29 2.85 -3.19
CA VAL A 89 11.50 2.33 -2.52
C VAL A 89 11.63 2.93 -1.12
N ALA A 90 12.09 2.11 -0.18
CA ALA A 90 12.63 2.54 1.11
C ALA A 90 13.92 1.76 1.41
N ASP A 91 14.95 2.46 1.86
CA ASP A 91 16.29 1.91 2.13
C ASP A 91 16.99 2.57 3.33
N SER A 92 16.31 3.48 4.05
CA SER A 92 16.80 4.07 5.29
C SER A 92 15.65 4.49 6.21
N GLY A 93 15.99 4.85 7.45
CA GLY A 93 15.04 5.18 8.51
C GLY A 93 14.90 4.05 9.54
N LYS A 94 14.16 4.31 10.62
CA LYS A 94 13.94 3.34 11.71
C LYS A 94 12.80 2.34 11.43
N GLY A 95 12.51 2.09 10.15
CA GLY A 95 11.36 1.34 9.68
C GLY A 95 10.09 2.19 9.50
N GLY A 96 9.10 1.64 8.81
CA GLY A 96 7.84 2.31 8.54
C GLY A 96 6.96 1.53 7.58
N TYR A 97 5.70 1.97 7.45
CA TYR A 97 4.65 1.28 6.70
C TYR A 97 3.95 2.25 5.75
N LEU A 98 3.53 1.73 4.59
CA LEU A 98 2.56 2.38 3.72
C LEU A 98 1.20 1.70 3.92
N VAL A 99 0.30 2.35 4.66
CA VAL A 99 -1.03 1.81 4.96
C VAL A 99 -2.04 2.34 3.95
N SER A 100 -2.76 1.47 3.23
CA SER A 100 -3.75 1.92 2.23
C SER A 100 -4.80 2.82 2.87
N LYS A 101 -5.16 3.91 2.17
CA LYS A 101 -6.23 4.83 2.65
C LYS A 101 -7.59 4.14 2.74
N ASN A 102 -7.84 3.18 1.85
CA ASN A 102 -9.04 2.38 1.81
C ASN A 102 -8.86 1.06 2.55
N SER A 103 -9.95 0.54 3.10
CA SER A 103 -10.03 -0.82 3.65
C SER A 103 -10.66 -1.77 2.66
N TYR A 104 -10.26 -3.04 2.67
CA TYR A 104 -10.76 -4.06 1.76
C TYR A 104 -11.20 -5.28 2.60
N LYS A 105 -12.41 -5.79 2.35
CA LYS A 105 -12.97 -6.90 3.14
C LYS A 105 -12.56 -8.25 2.56
N ASP A 106 -13.06 -8.54 1.36
CA ASP A 106 -12.81 -9.75 0.59
C ASP A 106 -12.03 -9.32 -0.65
N PHE A 107 -10.76 -9.73 -0.73
CA PHE A 107 -9.84 -9.25 -1.75
C PHE A 107 -8.81 -10.31 -2.14
N GLN A 108 -8.29 -10.16 -3.34
CA GLN A 108 -7.03 -10.74 -3.79
C GLN A 108 -6.02 -9.61 -3.91
N ILE A 109 -4.76 -9.87 -3.56
CA ILE A 109 -3.66 -8.93 -3.75
C ILE A 109 -2.63 -9.55 -4.70
N LYS A 110 -2.16 -8.76 -5.65
CA LYS A 110 -0.97 -9.05 -6.43
C LYS A 110 0.06 -7.97 -6.11
N ALA A 111 1.23 -8.37 -5.65
CA ALA A 111 2.34 -7.48 -5.34
C ALA A 111 3.62 -8.03 -5.96
N GLU A 112 4.33 -7.16 -6.67
CA GLU A 112 5.67 -7.41 -7.19
C GLU A 112 6.66 -6.59 -6.36
N PHE A 113 7.72 -7.23 -5.85
CA PHE A 113 8.72 -6.59 -5.01
C PHE A 113 10.12 -7.11 -5.36
N TRP A 114 11.13 -6.30 -5.05
CA TRP A 114 12.53 -6.69 -5.05
C TRP A 114 13.11 -6.42 -3.67
N ALA A 115 13.66 -7.45 -3.07
CA ALA A 115 14.30 -7.41 -1.77
C ALA A 115 15.80 -7.63 -1.96
N ASP A 116 16.63 -6.84 -1.28
CA ASP A 116 18.04 -7.21 -1.08
C ASP A 116 18.11 -8.39 -0.09
N HIS A 117 19.15 -9.21 -0.16
CA HIS A 117 19.36 -10.36 0.73
C HIS A 117 19.27 -9.99 2.22
N THR A 118 19.61 -8.74 2.58
CA THR A 118 19.54 -8.24 3.96
C THR A 118 18.17 -7.64 4.36
N THR A 119 17.22 -7.61 3.43
CA THR A 119 15.91 -6.99 3.65
C THR A 119 15.05 -7.82 4.60
N ASN A 120 14.46 -7.15 5.59
CA ASN A 120 13.36 -7.66 6.40
C ASN A 120 12.17 -6.71 6.23
N SER A 121 11.14 -7.19 5.57
CA SER A 121 9.93 -6.43 5.21
C SER A 121 8.71 -7.37 5.22
N GLY A 122 7.56 -6.87 4.81
CA GLY A 122 6.36 -7.70 4.73
C GLY A 122 5.15 -6.97 4.15
N ILE A 123 4.18 -7.77 3.69
CA ILE A 123 2.85 -7.30 3.31
C ILE A 123 1.89 -7.64 4.44
N PHE A 124 1.35 -6.60 5.09
CA PHE A 124 0.45 -6.74 6.24
C PHE A 124 -1.01 -6.69 5.80
N LEU A 125 -1.79 -7.65 6.27
CA LEU A 125 -3.18 -7.87 5.87
C LEU A 125 -4.08 -7.94 7.11
N ARG A 126 -5.33 -7.49 6.95
CA ARG A 126 -6.39 -7.57 7.99
C ARG A 126 -5.96 -7.04 9.36
N CYS A 127 -5.27 -5.90 9.37
CA CYS A 127 -4.90 -5.23 10.61
C CYS A 127 -6.13 -4.84 11.43
N SER A 128 -6.18 -5.24 12.70
CA SER A 128 -7.23 -4.86 13.65
C SER A 128 -7.10 -3.40 14.10
N ASP A 129 -5.88 -2.86 14.14
CA ASP A 129 -5.57 -1.45 14.33
C ASP A 129 -4.57 -0.99 13.27
N HIS A 130 -5.05 -0.21 12.29
CA HIS A 130 -4.25 0.26 11.16
C HIS A 130 -3.17 1.29 11.56
N ALA A 131 -3.28 1.89 12.76
CA ALA A 131 -2.28 2.82 13.29
C ALA A 131 -1.14 2.10 14.03
N LYS A 132 -1.29 0.80 14.31
CA LYS A 132 -0.32 -0.02 15.06
C LYS A 132 -0.01 -1.30 14.31
N VAL A 133 0.57 -1.18 13.12
CA VAL A 133 0.93 -2.33 12.27
C VAL A 133 1.98 -3.19 12.98
N GLY A 134 1.74 -4.51 13.04
CA GLY A 134 2.68 -5.48 13.58
C GLY A 134 2.07 -6.87 13.74
N ALA A 135 2.90 -7.84 14.15
CA ALA A 135 2.51 -9.25 14.25
C ALA A 135 1.35 -9.54 15.22
N VAL A 136 1.10 -8.64 16.18
CA VAL A 136 -0.02 -8.77 17.14
C VAL A 136 -1.34 -8.31 16.52
N THR A 137 -1.29 -7.34 15.60
CA THR A 137 -2.49 -6.65 15.11
C THR A 137 -2.88 -7.07 13.70
N CYS A 138 -1.95 -7.65 12.93
CA CYS A 138 -2.12 -7.97 11.51
C CYS A 138 -1.65 -9.41 11.21
N TYR A 139 -2.16 -9.98 10.12
CA TYR A 139 -1.48 -11.08 9.44
C TYR A 139 -0.36 -10.54 8.56
N GLU A 140 0.70 -11.31 8.38
CA GLU A 140 1.87 -10.87 7.60
C GLU A 140 2.28 -11.94 6.59
N VAL A 141 2.43 -11.51 5.33
CA VAL A 141 3.21 -12.25 4.33
C VAL A 141 4.63 -11.69 4.42
N ASN A 142 5.50 -12.43 5.11
CA ASN A 142 6.83 -11.96 5.47
C ASN A 142 7.77 -12.01 4.26
N ILE A 143 8.62 -10.98 4.14
CA ILE A 143 9.66 -10.87 3.11
C ILE A 143 10.99 -10.75 3.84
N TYR A 144 11.61 -11.88 4.13
CA TYR A 144 12.87 -11.92 4.87
C TYR A 144 13.71 -13.14 4.49
N ASP A 145 14.72 -12.92 3.66
CA ASP A 145 15.56 -13.99 3.12
C ASP A 145 16.41 -14.65 4.23
N GLN A 146 17.01 -13.85 5.11
CA GLN A 146 17.85 -14.33 6.22
C GLN A 146 17.07 -14.70 7.48
N ARG A 147 15.78 -15.05 7.38
CA ARG A 147 14.96 -15.35 8.56
C ARG A 147 15.54 -16.55 9.31
N PRO A 148 15.87 -16.42 10.62
CA PRO A 148 16.18 -17.58 11.45
C PRO A 148 14.98 -18.53 11.49
N GLU A 149 15.23 -19.83 11.33
CA GLU A 149 14.21 -20.89 11.35
C GLU A 149 13.13 -20.73 10.25
N PRO A 150 13.49 -20.93 8.96
CA PRO A 150 12.61 -20.73 7.82
C PRO A 150 11.60 -21.87 7.60
N GLU A 151 11.22 -22.60 8.66
CA GLU A 151 10.37 -23.81 8.56
C GLU A 151 9.03 -23.57 7.84
N TYR A 152 8.58 -22.32 7.78
CA TYR A 152 7.35 -21.89 7.10
C TYR A 152 7.61 -20.89 5.94
N GLY A 153 8.85 -20.81 5.43
CA GLY A 153 9.19 -20.05 4.22
C GLY A 153 8.64 -20.72 2.96
N THR A 154 8.27 -19.91 1.96
CA THR A 154 7.76 -20.35 0.65
C THR A 154 8.67 -19.92 -0.48
#